data_AF-A0A835X271-F1
#
_entry.id   AF-A0A835X271-F1
#
_cell.length_a   1.000
_cell.length_b   1.000
_cell.length_c   1.000
_cell.angle_alpha   90.00
_cell.angle_beta   90.00
_cell.angle_gamma   90.00
#
_symmetry.space_group_name_H-M   'P 1'
#
loop_
_entity.id
_entity.type
_entity.pdbx_description
1 polymer ?
#
loop_
_entity_poly.entity_id
_entity_poly.type
_entity_poly.pdbx_seq_one_letter_code
_entity_poly.pdbx_strand_id
1 'polypeptide(L)'
;MKIVYPIIGVTAFLALIVFALIAVSPDAIPEPRSLESESVIESITPAPEPEKNVPELIVKESETEQQEFTLLLEERVPVVESQQPLDEISMESETLPEIIEVNIPEGAGVPGCEETNECYIPYEIVIAVGGQVIWNNVDTAAHTVTSGNPADGADGKFDSSIFMSGTTFSNTFDEVGEYEYFCVVHPWMNGIVQVS
;
A
#
# COMPACT_ATOMS: atom_id res chain seq x y z
N MET A 1 -63.07 2.13 36.56
CA MET A 1 -62.05 1.54 37.45
C MET A 1 -60.69 1.88 36.83
N LYS A 2 -59.87 2.69 37.50
CA LYS A 2 -58.63 3.26 36.94
C LYS A 2 -57.51 2.23 37.04
N ILE A 3 -56.88 1.86 35.92
CA ILE A 3 -55.69 1.02 35.88
C ILE A 3 -54.48 1.97 35.86
N VAL A 4 -53.79 2.10 36.99
CA VAL A 4 -52.61 2.97 37.14
C VAL A 4 -51.43 2.14 37.63
N TYR A 5 -50.96 1.15 36.86
CA TYR A 5 -49.65 0.53 37.11
C TYR A 5 -49.06 -0.03 35.80
N PRO A 6 -48.16 0.72 35.14
CA PRO A 6 -46.97 0.04 34.62
C PRO A 6 -45.66 0.81 34.88
N ILE A 7 -45.65 1.83 35.75
CA ILE A 7 -44.44 2.67 35.98
C ILE A 7 -43.53 2.09 37.09
N ILE A 8 -44.08 1.32 38.04
CA ILE A 8 -43.30 0.80 39.19
C ILE A 8 -42.40 -0.40 38.81
N GLY A 9 -42.72 -1.11 37.72
CA GLY A 9 -41.94 -2.28 37.29
C GLY A 9 -40.59 -1.96 36.65
N VAL A 10 -40.48 -0.82 35.96
CA VAL A 10 -39.28 -0.46 35.18
C VAL A 10 -38.18 0.11 36.07
N THR A 11 -38.54 0.86 37.12
CA THR A 11 -37.55 1.45 38.06
C THR A 11 -36.89 0.41 38.96
N ALA A 12 -37.57 -0.71 39.26
CA ALA A 12 -37.01 -1.79 40.07
C ALA A 12 -36.00 -2.67 39.30
N PHE A 13 -36.18 -2.83 37.99
CA PHE A 13 -35.28 -3.65 37.16
C PHE A 13 -33.96 -2.93 36.83
N LEU A 14 -34.00 -1.60 36.65
CA LEU A 14 -32.79 -0.80 36.42
C LEU A 14 -31.89 -0.65 37.66
N ALA A 15 -32.45 -0.69 38.88
CA ALA A 15 -31.65 -0.60 40.11
C ALA A 15 -30.84 -1.87 40.41
N LEU A 16 -31.30 -3.04 39.97
CA LEU A 16 -30.58 -4.31 40.16
C LEU A 16 -29.40 -4.48 39.19
N ILE A 17 -29.46 -3.90 37.99
CA ILE A 17 -28.37 -3.97 37.01
C ILE A 17 -27.20 -3.06 37.42
N VAL A 18 -27.48 -1.90 38.04
CA VAL A 18 -26.43 -1.00 38.54
C VAL A 18 -25.67 -1.60 39.73
N PHE A 19 -26.33 -2.41 40.57
CA PHE A 19 -25.66 -3.11 41.69
C PHE A 19 -24.81 -4.32 41.25
N ALA A 20 -25.04 -4.86 40.05
CA ALA A 20 -24.23 -5.96 39.51
C ALA A 20 -22.89 -5.51 38.89
N LEU A 21 -22.70 -4.22 38.66
CA LEU A 21 -21.47 -3.66 38.07
C LEU A 21 -20.43 -3.15 39.08
N ILE A 22 -20.74 -3.16 40.39
CA ILE A 22 -19.84 -2.64 41.44
C ILE A 22 -19.21 -3.77 42.29
N ALA A 23 -19.58 -5.03 42.05
CA ALA A 23 -19.08 -6.18 42.81
C ALA A 23 -17.90 -6.92 42.15
N VAL A 24 -17.06 -6.22 41.37
CA VAL A 24 -15.74 -6.77 41.00
C VAL A 24 -14.80 -6.49 42.17
N SER A 25 -14.52 -7.54 42.95
CA SER A 25 -13.55 -7.50 44.04
C SER A 25 -12.18 -7.01 43.52
N PRO A 26 -11.51 -6.07 44.22
CA PRO A 26 -10.18 -5.59 43.81
C PRO A 26 -9.08 -6.66 43.89
N ASP A 27 -9.36 -7.83 44.48
CA ASP A 27 -8.42 -8.95 44.62
C ASP A 27 -8.33 -9.88 43.38
N ALA A 28 -9.11 -9.63 42.32
CA ALA A 28 -9.07 -10.44 41.10
C ALA A 28 -8.11 -9.91 40.03
N ILE A 29 -7.16 -9.03 40.39
CA ILE A 29 -6.05 -8.67 39.50
C ILE A 29 -5.00 -9.79 39.66
N PRO A 30 -4.79 -10.67 38.66
CA PRO A 30 -3.69 -11.61 38.72
C PRO A 30 -2.38 -10.82 38.82
N GLU A 31 -1.57 -11.09 39.84
CA GLU A 31 -0.25 -10.50 39.92
C GLU A 31 0.53 -10.82 38.64
N PRO A 32 1.26 -9.85 38.06
CA PRO A 32 2.10 -10.13 36.91
C PRO A 32 3.12 -11.19 37.32
N ARG A 33 3.08 -12.34 36.65
CA ARG A 33 4.11 -13.37 36.78
C ARG A 33 5.46 -12.71 36.49
N SER A 34 6.29 -12.61 37.52
CA SER A 34 7.71 -12.27 37.38
C SER A 34 8.31 -13.25 36.36
N LEU A 35 8.51 -12.76 35.14
CA LEU A 35 9.40 -13.41 34.18
C LEU A 35 10.81 -13.04 34.63
N GLU A 36 11.44 -13.94 35.37
CA GLU A 36 12.88 -13.92 35.56
C GLU A 36 13.50 -13.98 34.16
N SER A 37 14.08 -12.85 33.72
CA SER A 37 14.90 -12.83 32.53
C SER A 37 16.19 -13.58 32.84
N GLU A 38 16.20 -14.90 32.64
CA GLU A 38 17.47 -15.62 32.54
C GLU A 38 18.20 -15.06 31.31
N SER A 39 19.17 -14.19 31.59
CA SER A 39 20.15 -13.75 30.61
C SER A 39 21.02 -14.94 30.24
N VAL A 40 20.57 -15.76 29.31
CA VAL A 40 21.44 -16.72 28.63
C VAL A 40 22.30 -15.90 27.69
N ILE A 41 23.49 -15.54 28.19
CA ILE A 41 24.57 -14.97 27.39
C ILE A 41 25.10 -16.14 26.56
N GLU A 42 24.41 -16.46 25.46
CA GLU A 42 24.94 -17.37 24.47
C GLU A 42 26.15 -16.69 23.83
N SER A 43 27.32 -17.25 24.10
CA SER A 43 28.60 -16.81 23.58
C SER A 43 28.55 -16.75 22.06
N ILE A 44 28.50 -15.54 21.51
CA ILE A 44 28.59 -15.26 20.08
C ILE A 44 29.96 -15.74 19.62
N THR A 45 30.00 -16.90 18.95
CA THR A 45 31.15 -17.26 18.13
C THR A 45 31.13 -16.37 16.88
N PRO A 46 32.21 -15.64 16.55
CA PRO A 46 32.27 -14.88 15.31
C PRO A 46 32.14 -15.83 14.12
N ALA A 47 31.25 -15.49 13.18
CA ALA A 47 31.16 -16.17 11.90
C ALA A 47 32.49 -15.99 11.12
N PRO A 48 33.00 -17.03 10.43
CA PRO A 48 34.19 -16.90 9.59
C PRO A 48 33.93 -15.95 8.41
N GLU A 49 34.94 -15.12 8.10
CA GLU A 49 34.94 -14.19 6.97
C GLU A 49 34.59 -14.88 5.64
N PRO A 50 33.83 -14.22 4.74
CA PRO A 50 33.60 -14.76 3.40
C PRO A 50 34.90 -14.71 2.58
N GLU A 51 35.40 -15.88 2.19
CA GLU A 51 36.50 -16.03 1.24
C GLU A 51 36.15 -15.33 -0.09
N LYS A 52 37.03 -14.41 -0.47
CA LYS A 52 36.96 -13.63 -1.71
C LYS A 52 37.28 -14.53 -2.91
N ASN A 53 36.25 -15.17 -3.47
CA ASN A 53 36.32 -15.84 -4.77
C ASN A 53 35.27 -15.25 -5.72
N VAL A 54 35.63 -14.14 -6.36
CA VAL A 54 34.89 -13.58 -7.49
C VAL A 54 35.51 -14.15 -8.76
N PRO A 55 34.81 -14.99 -9.55
CA PRO A 55 35.23 -15.25 -10.91
C PRO A 55 34.95 -14.01 -11.77
N GLU A 56 36.00 -13.53 -12.42
CA GLU A 56 36.04 -12.45 -13.38
C GLU A 56 35.00 -12.68 -14.50
N LEU A 57 33.95 -11.85 -14.53
CA LEU A 57 32.92 -11.91 -15.56
C LEU A 57 33.51 -11.27 -16.82
N ILE A 58 34.02 -12.13 -17.70
CA ILE A 58 34.52 -11.76 -19.03
C ILE A 58 33.34 -11.19 -19.83
N VAL A 59 33.31 -9.87 -19.96
CA VAL A 59 32.46 -9.17 -20.93
C VAL A 59 33.02 -9.50 -22.31
N LYS A 60 32.32 -10.35 -23.06
CA LYS A 60 32.57 -10.50 -24.50
C LYS A 60 31.89 -9.34 -25.19
N GLU A 61 32.69 -8.37 -25.62
CA GLU A 61 32.28 -7.36 -26.58
C GLU A 61 31.90 -8.07 -27.89
N SER A 62 30.63 -7.92 -28.31
CA SER A 62 30.19 -8.31 -29.65
C SER A 62 30.29 -7.09 -30.53
N GLU A 63 31.39 -6.99 -31.27
CA GLU A 63 31.53 -6.10 -32.41
C GLU A 63 30.44 -6.45 -33.42
N THR A 64 29.58 -5.49 -33.76
CA THR A 64 28.66 -5.63 -34.90
C THR A 64 29.07 -4.63 -35.95
N GLU A 65 29.30 -5.17 -37.14
CA GLU A 65 30.02 -4.59 -38.25
C GLU A 65 29.37 -3.32 -38.82
N GLN A 66 30.26 -2.42 -39.22
CA GLN A 66 29.98 -1.27 -40.06
C GLN A 66 29.50 -1.77 -41.42
N GLN A 67 28.24 -1.52 -41.76
CA GLN A 67 27.79 -1.68 -43.14
C GLN A 67 27.80 -0.32 -43.83
N GLU A 68 28.80 -0.16 -44.71
CA GLU A 68 28.85 0.90 -45.70
C GLU A 68 27.57 0.86 -46.55
N PHE A 69 26.76 1.91 -46.48
CA PHE A 69 25.70 2.12 -47.46
C PHE A 69 26.18 3.14 -48.48
N THR A 70 26.55 2.60 -49.63
CA THR A 70 27.13 3.28 -50.78
C THR A 70 26.19 4.37 -51.30
N LEU A 71 26.69 5.61 -51.34
CA LEU A 71 26.15 6.69 -52.17
C LEU A 71 25.99 6.19 -53.60
N LEU A 72 24.82 6.32 -54.21
CA LEU A 72 24.68 6.56 -55.65
C LEU A 72 23.26 7.06 -56.00
N LEU A 73 23.26 8.24 -56.63
CA LEU A 73 22.32 8.77 -57.63
C LEU A 73 21.14 9.65 -57.15
N GLU A 74 21.31 10.93 -57.43
CA GLU A 74 20.28 11.97 -57.49
C GLU A 74 19.32 11.68 -58.66
N GLU A 75 18.05 11.49 -58.37
CA GLU A 75 16.99 11.57 -59.38
C GLU A 75 15.95 12.60 -58.94
N ARG A 76 15.89 13.71 -59.69
CA ARG A 76 14.98 14.83 -59.47
C ARG A 76 13.55 14.38 -59.77
N VAL A 77 12.71 14.30 -58.75
CA VAL A 77 11.25 14.17 -58.92
C VAL A 77 10.64 15.58 -58.91
N PRO A 78 9.80 15.95 -59.90
CA PRO A 78 9.21 17.27 -59.97
C PRO A 78 8.19 17.47 -58.83
N VAL A 79 8.27 18.66 -58.23
CA VAL A 79 7.32 19.18 -57.25
C VAL A 79 5.95 19.31 -57.91
N VAL A 80 5.01 18.44 -57.55
CA VAL A 80 3.59 18.65 -57.83
C VAL A 80 2.99 19.29 -56.58
N GLU A 81 2.73 20.60 -56.72
CA GLU A 81 2.04 21.42 -55.74
C GLU A 81 0.59 20.96 -55.61
N SER A 82 0.32 20.21 -54.56
CA SER A 82 -1.01 19.79 -54.14
C SER A 82 -1.23 20.31 -52.74
N GLN A 83 -1.70 21.55 -52.63
CA GLN A 83 -2.17 22.13 -51.38
C GLN A 83 -3.47 21.43 -50.98
N GLN A 84 -3.37 20.34 -50.20
CA GLN A 84 -4.50 19.85 -49.45
C GLN A 84 -4.66 20.73 -48.19
N PRO A 85 -5.90 21.09 -47.79
CA PRO A 85 -6.12 21.84 -46.56
C PRO A 85 -5.53 21.05 -45.39
N LEU A 86 -4.76 21.74 -44.56
CA LEU A 86 -4.34 21.25 -43.24
C LEU A 86 -5.60 21.11 -42.39
N ASP A 87 -6.29 19.97 -42.51
CA ASP A 87 -7.19 19.55 -41.45
C ASP A 87 -6.31 19.39 -40.21
N GLU A 88 -6.59 20.25 -39.24
CA GLU A 88 -5.95 20.35 -37.94
C GLU A 88 -6.21 19.04 -37.20
N ILE A 89 -5.39 18.03 -37.47
CA ILE A 89 -5.35 16.80 -36.69
C ILE A 89 -4.86 17.25 -35.31
N SER A 90 -5.84 17.50 -34.41
CA SER A 90 -5.65 17.47 -32.97
C SER A 90 -4.94 16.17 -32.67
N MET A 91 -3.62 16.24 -32.55
CA MET A 91 -2.83 15.18 -31.96
C MET A 91 -3.10 15.25 -30.46
N GLU A 92 -4.30 14.84 -30.06
CA GLU A 92 -4.52 14.33 -28.72
C GLU A 92 -3.64 13.09 -28.62
N SER A 93 -2.41 13.36 -28.17
CA SER A 93 -1.51 12.36 -27.63
C SER A 93 -2.26 11.77 -26.44
N GLU A 94 -2.98 10.68 -26.70
CA GLU A 94 -3.50 9.79 -25.67
C GLU A 94 -2.30 9.29 -24.87
N THR A 95 -1.93 10.05 -23.83
CA THR A 95 -0.88 9.67 -22.90
C THR A 95 -1.39 8.45 -22.16
N LEU A 96 -0.72 7.31 -22.34
CA LEU A 96 -1.01 6.11 -21.57
C LEU A 96 -0.98 6.49 -20.07
N PRO A 97 -2.00 6.13 -19.28
CA PRO A 97 -2.03 6.47 -17.87
C PRO A 97 -0.80 5.88 -17.17
N GLU A 98 -0.18 6.69 -16.31
CA GLU A 98 0.92 6.27 -15.45
C GLU A 98 0.45 5.13 -14.54
N ILE A 99 1.17 4.00 -14.51
CA ILE A 99 0.86 2.88 -13.62
C ILE A 99 2.01 2.72 -12.63
N ILE A 100 1.69 2.79 -11.33
CA ILE A 100 2.63 2.57 -10.24
C ILE A 100 2.19 1.37 -9.42
N GLU A 101 3.15 0.52 -9.04
CA GLU A 101 2.91 -0.61 -8.15
C GLU A 101 3.36 -0.31 -6.72
N VAL A 102 2.55 -0.73 -5.75
CA VAL A 102 2.83 -0.67 -4.32
C VAL A 102 2.73 -2.08 -3.75
N ASN A 103 3.77 -2.56 -3.10
CA ASN A 103 3.78 -3.89 -2.49
C ASN A 103 3.45 -3.80 -1.00
N ILE A 104 2.62 -4.72 -0.52
CA ILE A 104 2.47 -5.03 0.89
C ILE A 104 3.41 -6.21 1.17
N PRO A 105 4.58 -5.99 1.78
CA PRO A 105 5.60 -7.03 1.91
C PRO A 105 5.24 -8.06 2.98
N GLU A 106 5.96 -9.19 2.96
CA GLU A 106 5.85 -10.22 3.98
C GLU A 106 6.11 -9.65 5.39
N GLY A 107 5.19 -9.94 6.32
CA GLY A 107 5.27 -9.50 7.71
C GLY A 107 4.56 -8.17 7.99
N ALA A 108 4.01 -7.47 7.00
CA ALA A 108 3.28 -6.22 7.20
C ALA A 108 2.05 -6.36 8.13
N GLY A 109 1.47 -7.57 8.20
CA GLY A 109 0.39 -7.92 9.13
C GLY A 109 0.80 -8.04 10.61
N VAL A 110 2.06 -7.77 10.96
CA VAL A 110 2.55 -7.68 12.35
C VAL A 110 3.15 -6.29 12.57
N PRO A 111 2.97 -5.66 13.75
CA PRO A 111 3.60 -4.37 14.05
C PRO A 111 5.12 -4.40 13.90
N GLY A 112 5.70 -3.31 13.43
CA GLY A 112 7.12 -3.06 13.25
C GLY A 112 7.47 -2.36 11.93
N CYS A 113 6.67 -2.55 10.87
CA CYS A 113 6.90 -1.93 9.56
C CYS A 113 6.60 -0.42 9.54
N GLU A 114 5.78 0.06 10.49
CA GLU A 114 5.41 1.46 10.65
C GLU A 114 6.56 2.34 11.14
N GLU A 115 7.56 1.75 11.79
CA GLU A 115 8.74 2.46 12.28
C GLU A 115 9.68 2.90 11.15
N THR A 116 9.59 2.21 10.00
CA THR A 116 10.45 2.42 8.82
C THR A 116 9.69 2.83 7.57
N ASN A 117 8.36 2.98 7.64
CA ASN A 117 7.49 3.22 6.49
C ASN A 117 7.60 2.11 5.42
N GLU A 118 7.63 0.86 5.86
CA GLU A 118 7.80 -0.31 4.97
C GLU A 118 6.55 -1.20 4.93
N CYS A 119 5.41 -0.75 5.48
CA CYS A 119 4.15 -1.51 5.43
C CYS A 119 3.51 -1.51 4.02
N TYR A 120 3.65 -0.41 3.31
CA TYR A 120 3.36 -0.26 1.88
C TYR A 120 4.64 0.24 1.22
N ILE A 121 5.10 -0.42 0.15
CA ILE A 121 6.38 -0.12 -0.49
C ILE A 121 6.17 0.23 -1.95
N PRO A 122 6.50 1.46 -2.37
CA PRO A 122 6.91 2.60 -1.53
C PRO A 122 5.76 3.13 -0.64
N TYR A 123 6.12 3.80 0.45
CA TYR A 123 5.16 4.39 1.39
C TYR A 123 4.37 5.55 0.78
N GLU A 124 5.07 6.40 0.03
CA GLU A 124 4.52 7.56 -0.66
C GLU A 124 4.84 7.45 -2.15
N ILE A 125 3.84 7.73 -2.98
CA ILE A 125 3.98 7.80 -4.44
C ILE A 125 3.40 9.11 -4.96
N VAL A 126 3.96 9.59 -6.06
CA VAL A 126 3.46 10.73 -6.82
C VAL A 126 3.05 10.23 -8.19
N ILE A 127 1.84 10.56 -8.64
CA ILE A 127 1.31 10.20 -9.95
C ILE A 127 0.63 11.39 -10.61
N ALA A 128 0.58 11.40 -11.94
CA ALA A 128 -0.22 12.36 -12.69
C ALA A 128 -1.73 12.07 -12.55
N VAL A 129 -2.56 13.08 -12.81
CA VAL A 129 -4.02 12.93 -12.93
C VAL A 129 -4.35 11.87 -14.00
N GLY A 130 -5.24 10.94 -13.66
CA GLY A 130 -5.58 9.78 -14.49
C GLY A 130 -4.63 8.58 -14.29
N GLY A 131 -3.62 8.71 -13.42
CA GLY A 131 -2.72 7.63 -13.05
C GLY A 131 -3.44 6.50 -12.29
N GLN A 132 -2.93 5.28 -12.42
CA GLN A 132 -3.41 4.09 -11.73
C GLN A 132 -2.36 3.57 -10.76
N VAL A 133 -2.81 3.19 -9.57
CA VAL A 133 -1.99 2.51 -8.58
C VAL A 133 -2.48 1.08 -8.44
N ILE A 134 -1.54 0.14 -8.42
CA ILE A 134 -1.80 -1.28 -8.20
C ILE A 134 -1.12 -1.70 -6.90
N TRP A 135 -1.91 -2.15 -5.92
CA TRP A 135 -1.39 -2.73 -4.70
C TRP A 135 -1.31 -4.25 -4.82
N ASN A 136 -0.13 -4.81 -4.57
CA ASN A 136 0.11 -6.25 -4.54
C ASN A 136 0.24 -6.74 -3.10
N ASN A 137 -0.59 -7.68 -2.68
CA ASN A 137 -0.43 -8.31 -1.38
C ASN A 137 0.59 -9.47 -1.47
N VAL A 138 1.85 -9.17 -1.18
CA VAL A 138 2.95 -10.16 -1.12
C VAL A 138 3.02 -10.80 0.27
N ASP A 139 2.39 -10.20 1.26
CA ASP A 139 2.27 -10.76 2.61
C ASP A 139 1.44 -12.06 2.62
N THR A 140 1.60 -12.82 3.69
CA THR A 140 0.79 -14.01 3.99
C THR A 140 -0.55 -13.66 4.65
N ALA A 141 -0.66 -12.47 5.24
CA ALA A 141 -1.89 -11.96 5.83
C ALA A 141 -2.86 -11.37 4.80
N ALA A 142 -4.13 -11.29 5.16
CA ALA A 142 -5.13 -10.55 4.39
C ALA A 142 -5.06 -9.06 4.75
N HIS A 143 -5.22 -8.20 3.75
CA HIS A 143 -5.04 -6.75 3.91
C HIS A 143 -6.17 -5.97 3.25
N THR A 144 -6.17 -4.67 3.50
CA THR A 144 -7.04 -3.68 2.84
C THR A 144 -6.19 -2.50 2.38
N VAL A 145 -6.70 -1.74 1.42
CA VAL A 145 -6.22 -0.43 0.99
C VAL A 145 -7.44 0.46 1.03
N THR A 146 -7.58 1.24 2.10
CA THR A 146 -8.78 2.03 2.37
C THR A 146 -8.38 3.48 2.56
N SER A 147 -8.99 4.38 1.80
CA SER A 147 -8.71 5.81 1.89
C SER A 147 -9.18 6.38 3.24
N GLY A 148 -8.37 7.27 3.81
CA GLY A 148 -8.54 7.81 5.15
C GLY A 148 -7.38 7.48 6.06
N ASN A 149 -7.60 7.53 7.38
CA ASN A 149 -6.56 7.28 8.37
C ASN A 149 -7.12 6.51 9.59
N PRO A 150 -6.27 5.87 10.40
CA PRO A 150 -6.71 5.10 11.57
C PRO A 150 -7.44 5.91 12.65
N ALA A 151 -7.21 7.23 12.73
CA ALA A 151 -7.79 8.09 13.76
C ALA A 151 -9.23 8.52 13.43
N ASP A 152 -9.48 8.88 12.17
CA ASP A 152 -10.77 9.36 11.68
C ASP A 152 -11.60 8.25 10.99
N GLY A 153 -10.95 7.17 10.58
CA GLY A 153 -11.52 6.08 9.81
C GLY A 153 -11.50 6.32 8.30
N ALA A 154 -12.28 5.50 7.58
CA ALA A 154 -12.38 5.58 6.13
C ALA A 154 -13.11 6.86 5.68
N ASP A 155 -12.58 7.54 4.66
CA ASP A 155 -13.16 8.77 4.10
C ASP A 155 -14.04 8.53 2.85
N GLY A 156 -14.05 7.30 2.33
CA GLY A 156 -14.94 6.83 1.27
C GLY A 156 -14.48 7.14 -0.16
N LYS A 157 -13.24 7.60 -0.38
CA LYS A 157 -12.69 7.83 -1.73
C LYS A 157 -12.36 6.53 -2.46
N PHE A 158 -11.77 5.54 -1.79
CA PHE A 158 -11.57 4.19 -2.32
C PHE A 158 -11.46 3.15 -1.18
N ASP A 159 -11.87 1.92 -1.47
CA ASP A 159 -11.80 0.79 -0.54
C ASP A 159 -11.64 -0.51 -1.34
N SER A 160 -10.52 -1.20 -1.12
CA SER A 160 -10.27 -2.51 -1.76
C SER A 160 -11.16 -3.63 -1.24
N SER A 161 -11.86 -3.42 -0.13
CA SER A 161 -12.28 -4.47 0.80
C SER A 161 -11.10 -5.34 1.24
N ILE A 162 -11.37 -6.42 1.97
CA ILE A 162 -10.32 -7.41 2.29
C ILE A 162 -9.90 -8.13 1.02
N PHE A 163 -8.59 -8.15 0.74
CA PHE A 163 -7.99 -8.94 -0.33
C PHE A 163 -6.85 -9.82 0.20
N MET A 164 -6.78 -11.02 -0.35
CA MET A 164 -5.95 -12.11 0.18
C MET A 164 -4.51 -12.03 -0.30
N SER A 165 -3.62 -12.76 0.37
CA SER A 165 -2.25 -13.01 -0.09
C SER A 165 -2.21 -13.44 -1.56
N GLY A 166 -1.28 -12.88 -2.33
CA GLY A 166 -1.08 -13.13 -3.75
C GLY A 166 -2.12 -12.49 -4.67
N THR A 167 -3.03 -11.67 -4.13
CA THR A 167 -4.01 -10.92 -4.93
C THR A 167 -3.67 -9.44 -5.00
N THR A 168 -4.32 -8.74 -5.94
CA THR A 168 -4.07 -7.33 -6.21
C THR A 168 -5.34 -6.51 -6.11
N PHE A 169 -5.17 -5.23 -5.82
CA PHE A 169 -6.20 -4.20 -5.92
C PHE A 169 -5.67 -3.05 -6.76
N SER A 170 -6.53 -2.37 -7.52
CA SER A 170 -6.13 -1.18 -8.26
C SER A 170 -7.15 -0.05 -8.12
N ASN A 171 -6.66 1.18 -8.17
CA ASN A 171 -7.46 2.40 -8.17
C ASN A 171 -6.87 3.43 -9.15
N THR A 172 -7.74 4.10 -9.90
CA THR A 172 -7.37 5.23 -10.76
C THR A 172 -7.69 6.54 -10.04
N PHE A 173 -6.81 7.52 -10.18
CA PHE A 173 -6.89 8.80 -9.47
C PHE A 173 -7.10 9.95 -10.45
N ASP A 174 -8.35 10.38 -10.59
CA ASP A 174 -8.76 11.40 -11.58
C ASP A 174 -8.79 12.83 -11.02
N GLU A 175 -8.52 13.01 -9.72
CA GLU A 175 -8.56 14.32 -9.05
C GLU A 175 -7.24 14.62 -8.35
N VAL A 176 -6.72 15.83 -8.56
CA VAL A 176 -5.52 16.35 -7.87
C VAL A 176 -5.76 16.34 -6.36
N GLY A 177 -4.78 15.88 -5.59
CA GLY A 177 -4.89 15.87 -4.14
C GLY A 177 -3.93 14.90 -3.48
N GLU A 178 -3.93 14.96 -2.15
CA GLU A 178 -3.25 14.00 -1.28
C GLU A 178 -4.29 12.99 -0.77
N TYR A 179 -3.96 11.71 -0.92
CA TYR A 179 -4.80 10.59 -0.52
C TYR A 179 -4.03 9.73 0.49
N GLU A 180 -4.27 9.99 1.78
CA GLU A 180 -3.88 9.06 2.83
C GLU A 180 -4.73 7.78 2.72
N TYR A 181 -4.10 6.65 3.00
CA TYR A 181 -4.78 5.37 3.10
C TYR A 181 -4.15 4.49 4.16
N PHE A 182 -4.93 3.54 4.66
CA PHE A 182 -4.52 2.63 5.72
C PHE A 182 -5.12 1.24 5.56
N CYS A 183 -4.59 0.30 6.33
CA CYS A 183 -5.17 -1.03 6.47
C CYS A 183 -6.15 -1.06 7.65
N VAL A 184 -7.43 -1.33 7.39
CA VAL A 184 -8.49 -1.38 8.42
C VAL A 184 -8.24 -2.48 9.46
N VAL A 185 -7.67 -3.62 9.05
CA VAL A 185 -7.38 -4.74 9.96
C VAL A 185 -6.04 -4.59 10.69
N HIS A 186 -5.13 -3.78 10.16
CA HIS A 186 -3.79 -3.56 10.68
C HIS A 186 -3.51 -2.04 10.75
N PRO A 187 -4.06 -1.33 11.77
CA PRO A 187 -4.11 0.14 11.76
C PRO A 187 -2.76 0.87 11.85
N TRP A 188 -1.65 0.14 12.05
CA TRP A 188 -0.29 0.71 11.97
C TRP A 188 0.17 0.93 10.52
N MET A 189 -0.43 0.23 9.55
CA MET A 189 -0.08 0.34 8.15
C MET A 189 -0.73 1.57 7.53
N ASN A 190 0.09 2.52 7.08
CA ASN A 190 -0.35 3.75 6.42
C ASN A 190 0.49 4.00 5.16
N GLY A 191 -0.07 4.71 4.19
CA GLY A 191 0.63 5.16 2.99
C GLY A 191 -0.05 6.39 2.38
N ILE A 192 0.61 6.99 1.39
CA ILE A 192 0.19 8.24 0.75
C ILE A 192 0.26 8.12 -0.77
N VAL A 193 -0.80 8.56 -1.46
CA VAL A 193 -0.78 8.83 -2.90
C VAL A 193 -0.93 10.33 -3.12
N GLN A 194 0.06 10.96 -3.73
CA GLN A 194 0.00 12.35 -4.17
C GLN A 194 -0.34 12.38 -5.67
N VAL A 195 -1.39 13.11 -6.03
CA VAL A 195 -1.80 13.32 -7.43
C VAL A 195 -1.50 14.76 -7.82
N SER A 196 -0.68 15.00 -8.85
CA SER A 196 -0.25 16.35 -9.27
C SER A 196 0.11 16.46 -10.74
#